data_AF-A0A920LD22-F1
#
_entry.id   AF-A0A920LD22-F1
#
_cell.length_a   1.000
_cell.length_b   1.000
_cell.length_c   1.000
_cell.angle_alpha   90.00
_cell.angle_beta   90.00
_cell.angle_gamma   90.00
#
_symmetry.space_group_name_H-M   'P 1'
#
loop_
_entity.id
_entity.type
_entity.pdbx_description
1 polymer ?
#
loop_
_entity_poly.entity_id
_entity_poly.type
_entity_poly.pdbx_seq_one_letter_code
_entity_poly.pdbx_strand_id
1 'polypeptide(L)'
;MQAETLAAIEAIKSAINLLRKHVGWDTALGRAAALEAQISSPNFWDSQENAQRVMREKTHLDQQIAAITELETQLQDQMDLIQLAEEENDTELVDEANAELARWLKSLAKNSLKACCLAKRMVITAL
;
A
#
# COMPACT_ATOMS: atom_id res chain seq x y z
N MET A 1 11.72 -1.71 -22.75
CA MET A 1 10.99 -0.73 -21.92
C MET A 1 11.02 0.63 -22.58
N GLN A 2 9.88 1.04 -23.12
CA GLN A 2 9.64 2.38 -23.66
C GLN A 2 9.79 3.46 -22.57
N ALA A 3 10.22 4.66 -22.95
CA ALA A 3 10.48 5.77 -22.02
C ALA A 3 9.20 6.23 -21.28
N GLU A 4 8.05 6.16 -21.94
CA GLU A 4 6.76 6.58 -21.37
C GLU A 4 6.28 5.64 -20.27
N THR A 5 6.46 4.33 -20.46
CA THR A 5 6.11 3.29 -19.47
C THR A 5 6.97 3.39 -18.21
N LEU A 6 8.27 3.63 -18.37
CA LEU A 6 9.18 3.87 -17.25
C LEU A 6 8.76 5.10 -16.43
N ALA A 7 8.40 6.19 -17.10
CA ALA A 7 7.93 7.40 -16.43
C ALA A 7 6.63 7.17 -15.64
N ALA A 8 5.70 6.37 -16.19
CA ALA A 8 4.47 6.00 -15.49
C ALA A 8 4.75 5.14 -14.24
N ILE A 9 5.63 4.16 -14.36
CA ILE A 9 6.06 3.30 -13.23
C ILE A 9 6.70 4.14 -12.12
N GLU A 10 7.62 5.04 -12.46
CA GLU A 10 8.26 5.92 -11.48
C GLU A 10 7.26 6.84 -10.77
N ALA A 11 6.29 7.38 -11.51
CA ALA A 11 5.22 8.19 -10.94
C ALA A 11 4.37 7.39 -9.94
N ILE A 12 4.04 6.14 -10.24
CA ILE A 12 3.29 5.26 -9.34
C ILE A 12 4.13 4.90 -8.10
N LYS A 13 5.40 4.54 -8.27
CA LYS A 13 6.33 4.28 -7.15
C LYS A 13 6.46 5.48 -6.23
N SER A 14 6.52 6.69 -6.79
CA SER A 14 6.55 7.93 -6.01
C SER A 14 5.25 8.14 -5.22
N ALA A 15 4.09 7.90 -5.85
CA ALA A 15 2.79 7.98 -5.19
C ALA A 15 2.64 6.97 -4.04
N ILE A 16 3.08 5.72 -4.23
CA ILE A 16 3.08 4.68 -3.19
C ILE A 16 3.99 5.10 -2.02
N ASN A 17 5.18 5.64 -2.31
CA ASN A 17 6.09 6.13 -1.27
C ASN A 17 5.48 7.28 -0.44
N LEU A 18 4.73 8.18 -1.07
CA LEU A 18 4.01 9.23 -0.34
C LEU A 18 2.93 8.65 0.57
N LEU A 19 2.19 7.66 0.10
CA LEU A 19 1.21 6.93 0.90
C LEU A 19 1.86 6.25 2.11
N ARG A 20 3.00 5.55 1.91
CA ARG A 20 3.77 4.93 3.00
C ARG A 20 4.19 5.91 4.08
N LYS A 21 4.69 7.08 3.68
CA LYS A 21 5.06 8.15 4.63
C LYS A 21 3.86 8.66 5.41
N HIS A 22 2.73 8.85 4.73
CA HIS A 22 1.52 9.39 5.36
C HIS A 22 0.87 8.42 6.36
N VAL A 23 0.87 7.12 6.05
CA VAL A 23 0.35 6.09 6.95
C VAL A 23 1.33 5.80 8.11
N GLY A 24 2.59 6.25 8.01
CA GLY A 24 3.60 5.95 9.01
C GLY A 24 4.03 4.48 8.97
N TRP A 25 4.27 3.98 7.76
CA TRP A 25 4.60 2.58 7.45
C TRP A 25 5.62 1.95 8.41
N ASP A 26 6.75 2.63 8.66
CA ASP A 26 7.81 2.11 9.52
C ASP A 26 7.35 1.95 10.97
N THR A 27 6.57 2.91 11.46
CA THR A 27 5.96 2.87 12.79
C THR A 27 4.91 1.76 12.87
N ALA A 28 4.10 1.58 11.81
CA ALA A 28 3.09 0.54 11.73
C ALA A 28 3.72 -0.87 11.76
N LEU A 29 4.81 -1.08 11.00
CA LEU A 29 5.57 -2.33 11.03
C LEU A 29 6.17 -2.62 12.41
N GLY A 30 6.82 -1.63 13.02
CA GLY A 30 7.39 -1.78 14.36
C GLY A 30 6.31 -2.10 15.41
N ARG A 31 5.15 -1.45 15.30
CA ARG A 31 4.01 -1.70 16.19
C ARG A 31 3.41 -3.08 15.96
N ALA A 32 3.21 -3.52 14.72
CA ALA A 32 2.72 -4.86 14.39
C ALA A 32 3.65 -5.94 14.96
N ALA A 33 4.97 -5.79 14.79
CA ALA A 33 5.96 -6.71 15.36
C ALA A 33 5.92 -6.76 16.91
N ALA A 34 5.74 -5.60 17.56
CA ALA A 34 5.61 -5.54 19.01
C ALA A 34 4.30 -6.19 19.51
N LEU A 35 3.21 -6.09 18.75
CA LEU A 35 1.94 -6.77 19.06
C LEU A 35 2.07 -8.28 18.83
N GLU A 36 2.77 -8.73 17.79
CA GLU A 36 3.08 -10.15 17.54
C GLU A 36 3.85 -10.77 18.72
N ALA A 37 4.86 -10.06 19.23
CA ALA A 37 5.63 -10.50 20.40
C ALA A 37 4.75 -10.61 21.66
N GLN A 38 3.80 -9.70 21.84
CA GLN A 38 2.81 -9.78 22.92
C GLN A 38 1.88 -10.98 22.73
N ILE A 39 1.39 -11.24 21.52
CA ILE A 39 0.51 -12.38 21.21
C ILE A 39 1.23 -13.71 21.45
N SER A 40 2.53 -13.78 21.16
CA SER A 40 3.34 -14.98 21.39
C SER A 40 3.67 -15.24 22.86
N SER A 41 3.32 -14.32 23.77
CA SER A 41 3.60 -14.49 25.20
C SER A 41 2.66 -15.55 25.81
N PRO A 42 3.15 -16.46 26.68
CA PRO A 42 2.34 -17.53 27.25
C PRO A 42 1.11 -17.05 28.03
N ASN A 43 1.24 -15.89 28.69
CA ASN A 43 0.22 -15.29 29.55
C ASN A 43 -0.74 -14.37 28.76
N PHE A 44 -0.59 -14.26 27.44
CA PHE A 44 -1.40 -13.35 26.62
C PHE A 44 -2.89 -13.71 26.65
N TRP A 45 -3.18 -15.01 26.69
CA TRP A 45 -4.54 -15.54 26.71
C TRP A 45 -5.19 -15.50 28.10
N ASP A 46 -4.45 -15.13 29.14
CA ASP A 46 -4.97 -15.04 30.52
C ASP A 46 -5.99 -13.90 30.68
N SER A 47 -5.94 -12.89 29.80
CA SER A 47 -6.85 -11.75 29.80
C SER A 47 -7.54 -11.59 28.45
N GLN A 48 -8.77 -12.09 28.36
CA GLN A 48 -9.58 -12.05 27.14
C GLN A 48 -9.80 -10.63 26.61
N GLU A 49 -9.99 -9.64 27.49
CA GLU A 49 -10.19 -8.24 27.10
C GLU A 49 -8.93 -7.63 26.47
N ASN A 50 -7.76 -7.87 27.07
CA ASN A 50 -6.47 -7.42 26.52
C ASN A 50 -6.15 -8.12 25.20
N ALA A 51 -6.38 -9.43 25.12
CA ALA A 51 -6.15 -10.22 23.91
C ALA A 51 -7.01 -9.72 22.74
N GLN A 52 -8.30 -9.45 22.98
CA GLN A 52 -9.19 -8.89 21.97
C GLN A 52 -8.76 -7.49 21.50
N ARG A 53 -8.32 -6.62 22.42
CA ARG A 53 -7.85 -5.27 22.05
C ARG A 53 -6.60 -5.35 21.18
N VAL A 54 -5.61 -6.15 21.60
CA VAL A 54 -4.36 -6.34 20.86
C VAL A 54 -4.60 -6.98 19.48
N MET A 55 -5.50 -7.96 19.39
CA MET A 55 -5.85 -8.59 18.12
C MET A 55 -6.53 -7.60 17.17
N ARG A 56 -7.47 -6.78 17.65
CA ARG A 56 -8.11 -5.74 16.82
C ARG A 56 -7.11 -4.70 16.32
N GLU A 57 -6.21 -4.23 17.19
CA GLU A 57 -5.16 -3.28 16.82
C GLU A 57 -4.22 -3.88 15.78
N LYS A 58 -3.79 -5.13 15.97
CA LYS A 58 -2.97 -5.86 15.00
C LYS A 58 -3.69 -6.00 13.66
N THR A 59 -4.92 -6.49 13.64
CA THR A 59 -5.68 -6.63 12.39
C THR A 59 -5.82 -5.30 11.65
N HIS A 60 -6.02 -4.20 12.36
CA HIS A 60 -6.09 -2.88 11.75
C HIS A 60 -4.77 -2.42 11.13
N LEU A 61 -3.64 -2.70 11.79
CA LEU A 61 -2.31 -2.39 11.26
C LEU A 61 -1.98 -3.31 10.07
N ASP A 62 -2.25 -4.60 10.18
CA ASP A 62 -2.01 -5.59 9.12
C ASP A 62 -2.84 -5.26 7.87
N GLN A 63 -4.09 -4.80 8.02
CA GLN A 63 -4.91 -4.35 6.88
C GLN A 63 -4.30 -3.14 6.17
N GLN A 64 -3.80 -2.16 6.93
CA GLN A 64 -3.14 -0.99 6.34
C GLN A 64 -1.83 -1.38 5.65
N ILE A 65 -1.09 -2.31 6.24
CA ILE A 65 0.16 -2.82 5.69
C ILE A 65 -0.13 -3.57 4.39
N ALA A 66 -1.06 -4.53 4.43
CA ALA A 66 -1.47 -5.35 3.31
C ALA A 66 -1.98 -4.50 2.13
N ALA A 67 -2.77 -3.45 2.40
CA ALA A 67 -3.28 -2.58 1.35
C ALA A 67 -2.18 -1.88 0.55
N ILE A 68 -1.05 -1.50 1.19
CA ILE A 68 0.08 -0.89 0.48
C ILE A 68 0.91 -1.96 -0.22
N THR A 69 1.16 -3.10 0.42
CA THR A 69 1.88 -4.21 -0.21
C THR A 69 1.16 -4.70 -1.46
N GLU A 70 -0.18 -4.80 -1.42
CA GLU A 70 -0.99 -5.21 -2.57
C GLU A 70 -0.83 -4.25 -3.75
N LEU A 71 -0.73 -2.93 -3.50
CA LEU A 71 -0.46 -1.95 -4.55
C LEU A 71 0.95 -2.09 -5.14
N GLU A 72 1.95 -2.45 -4.32
CA GLU A 72 3.31 -2.73 -4.79
C GLU A 72 3.35 -4.01 -5.65
N THR A 73 2.66 -5.08 -5.22
CA THR A 73 2.54 -6.33 -5.98
C THR A 73 1.84 -6.11 -7.32
N GLN A 74 0.67 -5.46 -7.31
CA GLN A 74 -0.08 -5.20 -8.54
C GLN A 74 0.70 -4.30 -9.52
N LEU A 75 1.53 -3.37 -9.02
CA LEU A 75 2.46 -2.62 -9.88
C LEU A 75 3.50 -3.56 -10.52
N GLN A 76 4.08 -4.46 -9.73
CA GLN A 76 5.07 -5.42 -10.23
C GLN A 76 4.46 -6.35 -11.28
N ASP A 77 3.26 -6.87 -11.03
CA ASP A 77 2.54 -7.73 -11.97
C ASP A 77 2.31 -7.01 -13.31
N GLN A 78 1.95 -5.72 -13.28
CA GLN A 78 1.79 -4.92 -14.50
C GLN A 78 3.12 -4.66 -15.22
N MET A 79 4.21 -4.49 -14.47
CA MET A 79 5.55 -4.37 -15.05
C MET A 79 5.95 -5.66 -15.77
N ASP A 80 5.68 -6.81 -15.16
CA ASP A 80 6.01 -8.12 -15.71
C ASP A 80 5.16 -8.41 -16.96
N LEU A 81 3.87 -8.03 -16.96
CA LEU A 81 3.00 -8.12 -18.15
C LEU A 81 3.53 -7.27 -19.32
N ILE A 82 3.95 -6.04 -19.04
CA ILE A 82 4.54 -5.16 -20.05
C ILE A 82 5.83 -5.74 -20.59
N GLN A 83 6.68 -6.27 -19.70
CA GLN A 83 7.95 -6.86 -20.13
C GLN A 83 7.70 -8.06 -21.06
N LEU A 84 6.75 -8.93 -20.72
CA LEU A 84 6.36 -10.06 -21.56
C LEU A 84 5.81 -9.59 -22.92
N ALA A 85 4.97 -8.55 -22.93
CA ALA A 85 4.42 -7.96 -24.15
C ALA A 85 5.51 -7.39 -25.07
N GLU A 86 6.51 -6.72 -24.48
CA GLU A 86 7.67 -6.19 -25.22
C GLU A 86 8.54 -7.32 -25.79
N GLU A 87 8.72 -8.42 -25.05
CA GLU A 87 9.44 -9.60 -25.52
C GLU A 87 8.74 -10.26 -26.72
N GLU A 88 7.40 -10.29 -26.71
CA GLU A 88 6.57 -10.80 -27.81
C GLU A 88 6.37 -9.79 -28.96
N ASN A 89 6.87 -8.55 -28.83
CA ASN A 89 6.64 -7.44 -29.75
C ASN A 89 5.16 -7.10 -29.99
N ASP A 90 4.31 -7.37 -29.00
CA ASP A 90 2.89 -7.02 -29.04
C ASP A 90 2.69 -5.56 -28.62
N THR A 91 2.69 -4.67 -29.61
CA THR A 91 2.53 -3.23 -29.37
C THR A 91 1.12 -2.84 -28.90
N GLU A 92 0.10 -3.62 -29.26
CA GLU A 92 -1.29 -3.34 -28.85
C GLU A 92 -1.45 -3.60 -27.35
N LEU A 93 -0.85 -4.69 -26.85
CA LEU A 93 -0.88 -5.03 -25.43
C LEU A 93 -0.05 -4.05 -24.57
N VAL A 94 1.05 -3.52 -25.11
CA VAL A 94 1.84 -2.46 -24.46
C VAL A 94 1.01 -1.16 -24.31
N ASP A 95 0.28 -0.77 -25.35
CA ASP A 95 -0.57 0.44 -25.32
C ASP A 95 -1.74 0.29 -24.33
N GLU A 96 -2.36 -0.89 -24.28
CA GLU A 96 -3.40 -1.19 -23.30
C GLU A 96 -2.86 -1.13 -21.86
N ALA A 97 -1.70 -1.74 -21.61
CA ALA A 97 -1.06 -1.73 -20.29
C ALA A 97 -0.67 -0.30 -19.85
N ASN A 98 -0.19 0.54 -20.77
CA ASN A 98 0.09 1.96 -20.50
C ASN A 98 -1.20 2.73 -20.13
N ALA A 99 -2.31 2.47 -20.83
CA ALA A 99 -3.60 3.07 -20.52
C ALA A 99 -4.13 2.64 -19.13
N GLU A 100 -3.92 1.39 -18.77
CA GLU A 100 -4.25 0.86 -17.44
C GLU A 100 -3.42 1.53 -16.34
N LEU A 101 -2.09 1.62 -16.50
CA LEU A 101 -1.20 2.34 -15.57
C LEU A 101 -1.66 3.78 -15.35
N ALA A 102 -2.09 4.49 -16.41
CA ALA A 102 -2.60 5.85 -16.30
C ALA A 102 -3.92 5.95 -15.51
N ARG A 103 -4.84 4.98 -15.67
CA ARG A 103 -6.06 4.89 -14.85
C ARG A 103 -5.73 4.63 -13.40
N TRP A 104 -4.77 3.74 -13.18
CA TRP A 104 -4.27 3.37 -11.87
C TRP A 104 -3.65 4.54 -11.11
N LEU A 105 -2.79 5.32 -11.78
CA LEU A 105 -2.21 6.54 -11.24
C LEU A 105 -3.29 7.53 -10.76
N LYS A 106 -4.36 7.72 -11.55
CA LYS A 106 -5.50 8.57 -11.16
C LYS A 106 -6.23 8.04 -9.92
N SER A 107 -6.39 6.73 -9.81
CA SER A 107 -7.00 6.08 -8.64
C SER A 107 -6.15 6.31 -7.38
N LEU A 108 -4.84 6.10 -7.47
CA LEU A 108 -3.89 6.32 -6.39
C LEU A 108 -3.81 7.79 -5.96
N ALA A 109 -3.80 8.72 -6.92
CA ALA A 109 -3.85 10.15 -6.64
C ALA A 109 -5.14 10.54 -5.90
N LYS A 110 -6.28 9.95 -6.27
CA LYS A 110 -7.55 10.19 -5.59
C LYS A 110 -7.56 9.63 -4.17
N ASN A 111 -7.00 8.44 -3.96
CA ASN A 111 -6.95 7.80 -2.65
C ASN A 111 -5.97 8.49 -1.71
N SER A 112 -4.80 8.91 -2.20
CA SER A 112 -3.84 9.72 -1.43
C SER A 112 -4.40 11.10 -1.05
N LEU A 113 -5.14 11.76 -1.95
CA LEU A 113 -5.87 12.99 -1.62
C LEU A 113 -6.92 12.77 -0.53
N LYS A 114 -7.72 11.70 -0.62
CA LYS A 114 -8.69 11.36 0.43
C LYS A 114 -8.00 11.08 1.76
N ALA A 115 -6.92 10.30 1.75
CA ALA A 115 -6.15 10.00 2.95
C ALA A 115 -5.56 11.27 3.58
N CYS A 116 -5.00 12.18 2.77
CA CYS A 116 -4.45 13.46 3.24
C CYS A 116 -5.54 14.40 3.80
N CYS A 117 -6.70 14.47 3.14
CA CYS A 117 -7.84 15.23 3.63
C CYS A 117 -8.39 14.69 4.96
N LEU A 118 -8.41 13.36 5.13
CA LEU A 118 -8.86 12.70 6.37
C LEU A 118 -7.86 12.89 7.52
N ALA A 119 -6.55 12.83 7.27
CA ALA A 119 -5.53 13.10 8.29
C ALA A 119 -5.54 14.56 8.74
N LYS A 120 -5.69 15.53 7.81
CA LYS A 120 -5.92 16.93 8.20
C LYS A 120 -7.18 17.11 9.04
N ARG A 121 -8.25 16.36 8.74
CA ARG A 121 -9.50 16.38 9.51
C ARG A 121 -9.29 15.84 10.93
N MET A 122 -8.57 14.72 11.10
CA MET A 122 -8.31 14.13 12.43
C MET A 122 -7.45 15.04 13.31
N VAL A 123 -6.44 15.71 12.75
CA VAL A 123 -5.57 16.63 13.52
C VAL A 123 -6.34 17.86 14.00
N ILE A 124 -7.31 18.36 13.23
CA ILE A 124 -8.12 19.53 13.61
C ILE A 124 -9.16 19.19 14.71
N THR A 125 -9.62 17.94 14.80
CA THR A 125 -10.55 17.49 15.87
C THR A 125 -9.87 17.03 17.16
N ALA A 126 -8.54 16.95 17.19
CA ALA A 126 -7.75 16.53 18.35
C ALA A 126 -7.11 17.71 19.12
N LEU A 127 -7.45 18.95 18.77
CA LEU A 127 -7.12 20.21 19.46
C LEU A 127 -8.40 20.88 19.95
#